data_AF-A0A1Q8BBR5-F1
#
_entry.id   AF-A0A1Q8BBR5-F1
#
_cell.length_a   1.000
_cell.length_b   1.000
_cell.length_c   1.000
_cell.angle_alpha   90.00
_cell.angle_beta   90.00
_cell.angle_gamma   90.00
#
_symmetry.space_group_name_H-M   'P 1'
#
loop_
_entity.id
_entity.type
_entity.pdbx_description
1 polymer ?
#
loop_
_entity_poly.entity_id
_entity_poly.type
_entity_poly.pdbx_seq_one_letter_code
_entity_poly.pdbx_strand_id
1 'polypeptide(L)'
;MQRAPYSVSKGVKIGVLGGIVGSIVLGLFAELASATMSQEVFYVTIAKKLGLGDASVIGGWTMHFIVGLVAGAVFIGVTAQVKIFTLTNTRKALWVGVLAGIAIWIIVYVPVTWLLVPADLTSAMFAVGSLILHMVYGMVTALVALAVLRKSKTIITEKASLASGKS
;
A
#
# COMPACT_ATOMS: atom_id res chain seq x y z
N MET A 1 -15.99 16.96 -12.71
CA MET A 1 -15.45 15.86 -11.88
C MET A 1 -16.50 14.77 -11.76
N GLN A 2 -16.26 13.57 -12.27
CA GLN A 2 -17.19 12.45 -12.04
C GLN A 2 -16.85 11.85 -10.68
N ARG A 3 -17.78 11.89 -9.72
CA ARG A 3 -17.59 11.32 -8.39
C ARG A 3 -17.55 9.80 -8.49
N ALA A 4 -16.66 9.17 -7.71
CA ALA A 4 -16.64 7.73 -7.59
C ALA A 4 -18.03 7.18 -7.22
N PRO A 5 -18.38 5.94 -7.64
CA PRO A 5 -19.68 5.33 -7.33
C PRO A 5 -19.82 4.92 -5.84
N TYR A 6 -18.98 5.46 -4.96
CA TYR A 6 -18.94 5.17 -3.53
C TYR A 6 -18.70 6.44 -2.72
N SER A 7 -19.22 6.49 -1.50
CA SER A 7 -18.99 7.63 -0.59
C SER A 7 -17.51 7.72 -0.19
N VAL A 8 -17.02 8.95 0.02
CA VAL A 8 -15.61 9.21 0.39
C VAL A 8 -15.18 8.39 1.60
N SER A 9 -16.02 8.31 2.64
CA SER A 9 -15.77 7.49 3.85
C SER A 9 -15.60 5.99 3.52
N LYS A 10 -16.45 5.45 2.64
CA LYS A 10 -16.33 4.04 2.20
C LYS A 10 -15.05 3.82 1.38
N GLY A 11 -14.72 4.78 0.51
CA GLY A 11 -13.47 4.78 -0.25
C GLY A 11 -12.25 4.69 0.67
N VAL A 12 -12.13 5.61 1.63
CA VAL A 12 -11.02 5.65 2.59
C VAL A 12 -10.86 4.32 3.32
N LYS A 13 -11.95 3.72 3.85
CA LYS A 13 -11.88 2.41 4.52
C LYS A 13 -11.32 1.31 3.61
N ILE A 14 -11.71 1.30 2.34
CA ILE A 14 -11.20 0.33 1.35
C ILE A 14 -9.71 0.55 1.10
N GLY A 15 -9.28 1.81 0.97
CA GLY A 15 -7.87 2.17 0.80
C GLY A 15 -7.03 1.77 2.01
N VAL A 16 -7.51 2.06 3.22
CA VAL A 16 -6.85 1.66 4.48
C VAL A 16 -6.66 0.15 4.53
N LEU A 17 -7.71 -0.63 4.23
CA LEU A 17 -7.61 -2.08 4.20
C LEU A 17 -6.57 -2.56 3.18
N GLY A 18 -6.61 -2.01 1.96
CA GLY A 18 -5.62 -2.32 0.93
C GLY A 18 -4.19 -1.98 1.37
N GLY A 19 -4.00 -0.82 2.00
CA GLY A 19 -2.70 -0.36 2.50
C GLY A 19 -2.15 -1.24 3.63
N ILE A 20 -2.99 -1.67 4.57
CA ILE A 20 -2.58 -2.60 5.63
C ILE A 20 -2.16 -3.94 5.03
N VAL A 21 -2.98 -4.54 4.15
CA VAL A 21 -2.63 -5.82 3.51
C VAL A 21 -1.35 -5.68 2.67
N GLY A 22 -1.21 -4.57 1.93
CA GLY A 22 0.01 -4.25 1.20
C GLY A 22 1.23 -4.17 2.11
N SER A 23 1.12 -3.51 3.26
CA SER A 23 2.20 -3.41 4.25
C SER A 23 2.55 -4.75 4.90
N ILE A 24 1.57 -5.62 5.16
CA ILE A 24 1.86 -6.98 5.63
C ILE A 24 2.72 -7.71 4.57
N VAL A 25 2.27 -7.71 3.31
CA VAL A 25 2.98 -8.41 2.23
C VAL A 25 4.39 -7.85 2.05
N LEU A 26 4.52 -6.52 1.93
CA LEU A 26 5.83 -5.87 1.79
C LEU A 26 6.72 -6.17 2.99
N GLY A 27 6.19 -5.98 4.20
CA GLY A 27 6.93 -6.18 5.45
C GLY A 27 7.49 -7.59 5.58
N LEU A 28 6.69 -8.63 5.29
CA LEU A 28 7.13 -10.03 5.31
C LEU A 28 8.23 -10.31 4.28
N PHE A 29 8.11 -9.80 3.05
CA PHE A 29 9.16 -9.94 2.05
C PHE A 29 10.42 -9.15 2.40
N ALA A 30 10.27 -7.99 3.05
CA ALA A 30 11.40 -7.21 3.54
C ALA A 30 12.13 -7.94 4.68
N GLU A 31 11.42 -8.60 5.60
CA GLU A 31 12.03 -9.46 6.62
C GLU A 31 12.82 -10.60 5.98
N LEU A 32 12.20 -11.32 5.04
CA LEU A 32 12.85 -12.42 4.33
C LEU A 32 14.11 -11.95 3.58
N ALA A 33 14.01 -10.85 2.83
CA ALA A 33 15.14 -10.29 2.11
C ALA A 33 16.26 -9.85 3.07
N SER A 34 15.92 -9.21 4.18
CA SER A 34 16.90 -8.75 5.17
C SER A 34 17.61 -9.93 5.84
N ALA A 35 16.88 -11.00 6.17
CA ALA A 35 17.46 -12.24 6.68
C ALA A 35 18.45 -12.87 5.69
N THR A 36 18.11 -12.93 4.40
CA THR A 36 19.00 -13.47 3.36
C THR A 36 20.26 -12.63 3.12
N MET A 37 20.18 -11.34 3.43
CA MET A 37 21.31 -10.40 3.31
C MET A 37 22.08 -10.21 4.62
N SER A 38 21.70 -10.93 5.69
CA SER A 38 22.26 -10.79 7.03
C SER A 38 22.29 -9.35 7.52
N GLN A 39 21.23 -8.59 7.22
CA GLN A 39 21.10 -7.18 7.58
C GLN A 39 19.82 -6.94 8.39
N GLU A 40 19.76 -5.81 9.07
CA GLU A 40 18.55 -5.37 9.75
C GLU A 40 17.48 -4.87 8.77
N VAL A 41 16.21 -5.09 9.11
CA VAL A 41 15.08 -4.63 8.31
C VAL A 41 14.97 -3.12 8.38
N PHE A 42 14.78 -2.48 7.22
CA PHE A 42 14.76 -1.03 7.06
C PHE A 42 13.99 -0.27 8.16
N TYR A 43 12.73 -0.63 8.40
CA TYR A 43 11.87 0.09 9.34
C TYR A 43 12.30 -0.08 10.80
N VAL A 44 13.02 -1.16 11.13
CA VAL A 44 13.63 -1.36 12.46
C VAL A 44 14.85 -0.47 12.61
N THR A 45 15.69 -0.37 11.58
CA THR A 45 16.83 0.57 11.56
C THR A 45 16.38 2.02 11.78
N ILE A 46 15.29 2.43 11.12
CA ILE A 46 14.69 3.75 11.32
C ILE A 46 14.23 3.92 12.77
N ALA A 47 13.51 2.93 13.33
CA ALA A 47 13.04 2.99 14.71
C ALA A 47 14.18 3.13 15.73
N LYS A 48 15.29 2.41 15.54
CA LYS A 48 16.49 2.55 16.39
C LYS A 48 17.03 3.97 16.36
N LYS A 49 17.11 4.58 15.18
CA LYS A 49 17.61 5.95 15.02
C LYS A 49 16.69 7.02 15.58
N LEU A 50 15.40 6.72 15.67
CA LEU A 50 14.44 7.56 16.39
C LEU A 50 14.47 7.35 17.91
N GLY A 51 15.38 6.50 18.41
CA GLY A 51 15.62 6.31 19.84
C GLY A 51 14.67 5.30 20.50
N LEU A 52 14.02 4.41 19.73
CA LEU A 52 13.07 3.44 20.29
C LEU A 52 13.73 2.28 21.04
N GLY A 53 15.06 2.15 21.01
CA GLY A 53 15.81 1.16 21.80
C GLY A 53 15.28 -0.27 21.61
N ASP A 54 14.98 -0.95 22.70
CA ASP A 54 14.46 -2.33 22.69
C ASP A 54 13.09 -2.45 22.00
N ALA A 55 12.32 -1.36 21.90
CA ALA A 55 11.03 -1.35 21.23
C ALA A 55 11.14 -1.18 19.69
N SER A 56 12.35 -1.16 19.13
CA SER A 56 12.56 -0.83 17.71
C SER A 56 11.89 -1.79 16.73
N VAL A 57 11.76 -3.07 17.06
CA VAL A 57 11.08 -4.05 16.20
C VAL A 57 9.59 -3.70 16.07
N ILE A 58 8.91 -3.57 17.22
CA ILE A 58 7.47 -3.22 17.28
C ILE A 58 7.24 -1.82 16.74
N GLY A 59 8.11 -0.87 17.09
CA GLY A 59 8.04 0.51 16.63
C GLY A 59 8.22 0.65 15.12
N GLY A 60 9.18 -0.09 14.54
CA GLY A 60 9.40 -0.13 13.10
C GLY A 60 8.20 -0.67 12.34
N TRP A 61 7.65 -1.81 12.78
CA TRP A 61 6.42 -2.36 12.22
C TRP A 61 5.23 -1.42 12.36
N THR A 62 5.08 -0.77 13.51
CA THR A 62 4.01 0.20 13.76
C THR A 62 4.09 1.37 12.80
N MET A 63 5.28 1.97 12.62
CA MET A 63 5.47 3.04 11.64
C MET A 63 5.21 2.56 10.21
N HIS A 64 5.66 1.35 9.87
CA HIS A 64 5.42 0.77 8.54
C HIS A 64 3.92 0.63 8.25
N PHE A 65 3.12 0.18 9.23
CA PHE A 65 1.67 0.11 9.10
C PHE A 65 1.01 1.48 9.01
N ILE A 66 1.46 2.47 9.79
CA ILE A 66 0.92 3.83 9.73
C ILE A 66 1.14 4.42 8.32
N VAL A 67 2.36 4.31 7.78
CA VAL A 67 2.67 4.76 6.41
C VAL A 67 1.81 4.01 5.40
N GLY A 68 1.68 2.69 5.53
CA GLY A 68 0.84 1.87 4.64
C GLY A 68 -0.63 2.26 4.66
N LEU A 69 -1.19 2.51 5.84
CA LEU A 69 -2.56 2.95 6.04
C LEU A 69 -2.80 4.31 5.36
N VAL A 70 -1.92 5.28 5.58
CA VAL A 70 -2.03 6.62 4.99
C VAL A 70 -1.90 6.54 3.47
N ALA A 71 -0.89 5.83 2.98
CA ALA A 71 -0.66 5.65 1.55
C ALA A 71 -1.84 4.97 0.85
N GLY A 72 -2.43 3.93 1.46
CA GLY A 72 -3.61 3.26 0.94
C GLY A 72 -4.85 4.17 0.90
N ALA A 73 -5.07 4.98 1.94
CA ALA A 73 -6.15 5.96 1.99
C ALA A 73 -5.98 7.07 0.92
N VAL A 74 -4.76 7.55 0.71
CA VAL A 74 -4.45 8.52 -0.35
C VAL A 74 -4.65 7.89 -1.73
N PHE A 75 -4.15 6.67 -1.94
CA PHE A 75 -4.27 5.94 -3.19
C PHE A 75 -5.72 5.81 -3.65
N ILE A 76 -6.62 5.35 -2.78
CA ILE A 76 -8.03 5.21 -3.16
C ILE A 76 -8.69 6.58 -3.40
N GLY A 77 -8.31 7.61 -2.64
CA GLY A 77 -8.77 8.98 -2.85
C GLY A 77 -8.38 9.52 -4.23
N VAL A 78 -7.15 9.28 -4.67
CA VAL A 78 -6.66 9.67 -6.00
C VAL A 78 -7.39 8.90 -7.10
N THR A 79 -7.48 7.57 -6.99
CA THR A 79 -8.15 6.74 -8.01
C THR A 79 -9.66 7.00 -8.10
N ALA A 80 -10.27 7.53 -7.04
CA ALA A 80 -11.66 8.00 -7.01
C ALA A 80 -11.89 9.31 -7.79
N GLN A 81 -10.90 10.18 -7.85
CA GLN A 81 -11.02 11.54 -8.40
C GLN A 81 -10.43 11.66 -9.82
N VAL A 82 -9.41 10.85 -10.12
CA VAL A 82 -8.66 10.93 -11.37
C VAL A 82 -9.10 9.81 -12.31
N LYS A 83 -9.82 10.18 -13.38
CA LYS A 83 -10.46 9.25 -14.34
C LYS A 83 -9.50 8.21 -14.93
N ILE A 84 -8.28 8.62 -15.27
CA ILE A 84 -7.29 7.71 -15.86
C ILE A 84 -6.87 6.61 -14.86
N PHE A 85 -6.92 6.89 -13.55
CA PHE A 85 -6.54 5.95 -12.49
C PHE A 85 -7.71 5.15 -11.89
N THR A 86 -8.95 5.38 -12.34
CA THR A 86 -10.10 4.62 -11.83
C THR A 86 -9.93 3.11 -12.05
N LEU A 87 -10.10 2.34 -10.98
CA LEU A 87 -9.91 0.89 -10.96
C LEU A 87 -11.12 0.18 -11.59
N THR A 88 -11.01 -0.21 -12.86
CA THR A 88 -12.12 -0.86 -13.61
C THR A 88 -11.92 -2.35 -13.81
N ASN A 89 -10.69 -2.82 -13.95
CA ASN A 89 -10.35 -4.22 -14.15
C ASN A 89 -9.01 -4.59 -13.49
N THR A 90 -8.72 -5.88 -13.41
CA THR A 90 -7.54 -6.42 -12.72
C THR A 90 -6.25 -5.88 -13.33
N ARG A 91 -6.15 -5.93 -14.68
CA ARG A 91 -5.03 -5.36 -15.41
C ARG A 91 -4.85 -3.91 -14.91
N LYS A 92 -5.94 -3.12 -14.85
CA LYS A 92 -5.92 -1.71 -14.42
C LYS A 92 -5.47 -1.47 -13.01
N ALA A 93 -5.91 -2.30 -12.09
CA ALA A 93 -5.40 -2.28 -10.73
C ALA A 93 -3.89 -2.53 -10.69
N LEU A 94 -3.37 -3.47 -11.48
CA LEU A 94 -1.94 -3.76 -11.48
C LEU A 94 -1.09 -2.57 -11.91
N TRP A 95 -1.31 -1.97 -13.09
CA TRP A 95 -0.44 -0.87 -13.53
C TRP A 95 -0.63 0.41 -12.70
N VAL A 96 -1.86 0.74 -12.29
CA VAL A 96 -2.11 1.89 -11.39
C VAL A 96 -1.45 1.63 -10.03
N GLY A 97 -1.49 0.39 -9.55
CA GLY A 97 -0.79 -0.05 -8.35
C GLY A 97 0.73 0.09 -8.47
N VAL A 98 1.33 -0.37 -9.57
CA VAL A 98 2.77 -0.20 -9.84
C VAL A 98 3.16 1.27 -9.81
N LEU A 99 2.43 2.14 -10.50
CA LEU A 99 2.70 3.58 -10.50
C LEU A 99 2.60 4.18 -9.09
N ALA A 100 1.61 3.77 -8.30
CA ALA A 100 1.47 4.21 -6.91
C ALA A 100 2.62 3.72 -6.03
N GLY A 101 3.06 2.46 -6.22
CA GLY A 101 4.22 1.90 -5.52
C GLY A 101 5.50 2.68 -5.81
N ILE A 102 5.75 2.98 -7.08
CA ILE A 102 6.87 3.84 -7.49
C ILE A 102 6.77 5.22 -6.84
N ALA A 103 5.59 5.84 -6.86
CA ALA A 103 5.38 7.16 -6.26
C ALA A 103 5.67 7.16 -4.76
N ILE A 104 5.21 6.15 -4.01
CA ILE A 104 5.49 6.01 -2.58
C ILE A 104 6.98 5.81 -2.33
N TRP A 105 7.64 4.98 -3.15
CA TRP A 105 9.08 4.77 -3.04
C TRP A 105 9.86 6.08 -3.22
N ILE A 106 9.52 6.88 -4.23
CA ILE A 106 10.17 8.18 -4.49
C ILE A 106 9.87 9.19 -3.39
N ILE A 107 8.61 9.29 -2.95
CA ILE A 107 8.16 10.38 -2.05
C ILE A 107 8.47 10.07 -0.58
N VAL A 108 8.49 8.80 -0.20
CA VAL A 108 8.66 8.38 1.20
C VAL A 108 10.01 7.72 1.41
N TYR A 109 10.27 6.61 0.71
CA TYR A 109 11.48 5.81 0.96
C TYR A 109 12.76 6.59 0.65
N VAL A 110 12.85 7.26 -0.49
CA VAL A 110 14.07 7.98 -0.88
C VAL A 110 14.42 9.10 0.14
N PRO A 111 13.50 10.01 0.54
CA PRO A 111 13.80 11.01 1.55
C PRO A 111 14.13 10.43 2.92
N VAL A 112 13.38 9.42 3.38
CA VAL A 112 13.64 8.76 4.67
C VAL A 112 15.02 8.12 4.68
N THR A 113 15.40 7.44 3.60
CA THR A 113 16.72 6.82 3.46
C THR A 113 17.82 7.89 3.48
N TRP A 114 17.65 8.97 2.72
CA TRP A 114 18.63 10.05 2.65
C TRP A 114 18.85 10.77 3.99
N LEU A 115 17.79 10.97 4.77
CA LEU A 115 17.86 11.68 6.05
C LEU A 115 18.31 10.77 7.21
N LEU A 116 17.88 9.51 7.19
CA LEU A 116 17.90 8.67 8.38
C LEU A 116 18.69 7.38 8.22
N VAL A 117 19.25 6.99 7.07
CA VAL A 117 19.83 5.65 6.92
C VAL A 117 21.34 5.69 6.62
N PRO A 118 22.17 4.82 7.22
CA PRO A 118 23.60 4.77 6.91
C PRO A 118 23.85 4.20 5.51
N ALA A 119 25.04 4.46 4.96
CA ALA A 119 25.38 4.16 3.57
C ALA A 119 25.38 2.64 3.22
N ASP A 120 25.50 1.76 4.21
CA ASP A 120 25.47 0.31 4.05
C ASP A 120 24.11 -0.23 3.58
N LEU A 121 23.01 0.41 3.97
CA LEU A 121 21.65 0.14 3.48
C LEU A 121 21.29 0.98 2.24
N THR A 122 22.27 1.57 1.55
CA THR A 122 22.07 2.38 0.33
C THR A 122 22.67 1.75 -0.93
N SER A 123 23.06 0.46 -0.85
CA SER A 123 23.54 -0.25 -2.04
C SER A 123 22.49 -0.24 -3.16
N ALA A 124 22.95 -0.22 -4.42
CA ALA A 124 22.05 -0.26 -5.57
C ALA A 124 21.13 -1.49 -5.54
N MET A 125 21.62 -2.62 -5.05
CA MET A 125 20.83 -3.85 -4.91
C MET A 125 19.70 -3.69 -3.89
N PHE A 126 19.97 -3.08 -2.74
CA PHE A 126 18.95 -2.78 -1.74
C PHE A 126 17.92 -1.78 -2.27
N ALA A 127 18.35 -0.73 -2.97
CA ALA A 127 17.47 0.26 -3.57
C ALA A 127 16.54 -0.35 -4.61
N VAL A 128 17.06 -1.19 -5.51
CA VAL A 128 16.26 -1.91 -6.53
C VAL A 128 15.31 -2.91 -5.88
N GLY A 129 15.77 -3.68 -4.90
CA GLY A 129 14.93 -4.61 -4.14
C GLY A 129 13.78 -3.88 -3.44
N SER A 130 14.09 -2.78 -2.74
CA SER A 130 13.09 -1.91 -2.11
C SER A 130 12.09 -1.38 -3.12
N LEU A 131 12.53 -0.89 -4.29
CA LEU A 131 11.64 -0.41 -5.34
C LEU A 131 10.67 -1.50 -5.81
N ILE A 132 11.17 -2.71 -6.07
CA ILE A 132 10.34 -3.86 -6.47
C ILE A 132 9.30 -4.17 -5.39
N LEU A 133 9.70 -4.21 -4.12
CA LEU A 133 8.78 -4.46 -3.02
C LEU A 133 7.70 -3.38 -2.88
N HIS A 134 8.03 -2.11 -3.17
CA HIS A 134 7.04 -1.04 -3.20
C HIS A 134 6.08 -1.15 -4.39
N MET A 135 6.56 -1.59 -5.57
CA MET A 135 5.67 -1.94 -6.68
C MET A 135 4.71 -3.07 -6.28
N VAL A 136 5.19 -4.09 -5.58
CA VAL A 136 4.37 -5.19 -5.05
C VAL A 136 3.33 -4.66 -4.05
N TYR A 137 3.73 -3.82 -3.09
CA TYR A 137 2.80 -3.13 -2.18
C TYR A 137 1.69 -2.41 -2.95
N GLY A 138 2.04 -1.64 -3.98
CA GLY A 138 1.08 -0.88 -4.76
C GLY A 138 0.10 -1.78 -5.52
N MET A 139 0.61 -2.87 -6.12
CA MET A 139 -0.22 -3.89 -6.77
C MET A 139 -1.19 -4.55 -5.79
N VAL A 140 -0.71 -5.01 -4.63
CA VAL A 140 -1.54 -5.66 -3.59
C VAL A 140 -2.62 -4.69 -3.11
N THR A 141 -2.25 -3.46 -2.78
CA THR A 141 -3.17 -2.41 -2.34
C THR A 141 -4.28 -2.18 -3.38
N ALA A 142 -3.92 -2.06 -4.66
CA ALA A 142 -4.87 -1.85 -5.75
C ALA A 142 -5.79 -3.05 -5.99
N LEU A 143 -5.26 -4.28 -5.91
CA LEU A 143 -6.03 -5.51 -6.08
C LEU A 143 -7.03 -5.72 -4.96
N VAL A 144 -6.62 -5.51 -3.71
CA VAL A 144 -7.52 -5.57 -2.55
C VAL A 144 -8.62 -4.53 -2.68
N ALA A 145 -8.27 -3.28 -3.03
CA ALA A 145 -9.25 -2.24 -3.24
C ALA A 145 -10.25 -2.59 -4.35
N LEU A 146 -9.77 -3.08 -5.50
CA LEU A 146 -10.62 -3.53 -6.61
C LEU A 146 -11.55 -4.68 -6.19
N ALA A 147 -11.04 -5.67 -5.47
CA ALA A 147 -11.82 -6.83 -5.02
C ALA A 147 -12.99 -6.39 -4.12
N VAL A 148 -12.71 -5.51 -3.15
CA VAL A 148 -13.74 -5.01 -2.23
C VAL A 148 -14.76 -4.12 -2.94
N LEU A 149 -14.31 -3.29 -3.90
CA LEU A 149 -15.19 -2.48 -4.73
C LEU A 149 -16.11 -3.34 -5.61
N ARG A 150 -15.59 -4.43 -6.20
CA ARG A 150 -16.39 -5.37 -7.00
C ARG A 150 -17.44 -6.07 -6.14
N LYS A 151 -17.03 -6.63 -5.00
CA LYS A 151 -17.95 -7.29 -4.05
C LYS A 151 -19.06 -6.35 -3.60
N SER A 152 -18.73 -5.09 -3.32
CA SER A 152 -19.72 -4.06 -2.95
C SER A 152 -20.76 -3.81 -4.04
N LYS A 153 -20.37 -3.82 -5.32
CA LYS A 153 -21.31 -3.62 -6.44
C LYS A 153 -22.25 -4.82 -6.58
N THR A 154 -21.72 -6.04 -6.53
CA THR A 154 -22.52 -7.27 -6.64
C THR A 154 -23.62 -7.33 -5.58
N ILE A 155 -23.29 -7.03 -4.32
CA ILE A 155 -24.26 -7.04 -3.21
C ILE A 155 -25.40 -6.03 -3.42
N ILE A 156 -25.10 -4.85 -3.99
CA ILE A 156 -26.12 -3.83 -4.26
C ILE A 156 -27.06 -4.30 -5.38
N THR A 157 -26.52 -4.89 -6.45
CA THR A 157 -27.31 -5.41 -7.57
C THR A 157 -28.24 -6.54 -7.13
N GLU A 158 -27.75 -7.47 -6.32
CA GLU A 158 -28.54 -8.60 -5.79
C GLU A 158 -29.68 -8.13 -4.88
N LYS A 159 -29.42 -7.15 -4.01
CA LYS A 159 -30.50 -6.55 -3.19
C LYS A 159 -31.55 -5.85 -4.03
N ALA A 160 -31.15 -5.19 -5.12
CA ALA A 160 -32.08 -4.51 -6.02
C ALA A 160 -32.94 -5.50 -6.82
N SER A 161 -32.37 -6.62 -7.29
CA SER A 161 -33.15 -7.66 -7.98
C SER A 161 -34.20 -8.29 -7.07
N LEU A 162 -33.80 -8.66 -5.84
CA LEU A 162 -34.69 -9.20 -4.81
C LEU A 162 -35.83 -8.24 -4.45
N ALA A 163 -35.54 -6.94 -4.32
CA ALA A 163 -36.56 -5.92 -4.03
C ALA A 163 -37.52 -5.67 -5.21
N SER A 164 -37.09 -5.95 -6.44
CA SER A 164 -37.88 -5.72 -7.66
C SER A 164 -38.74 -6.92 -8.11
N GLY A 165 -38.69 -8.05 -7.39
CA GLY A 165 -39.47 -9.25 -7.70
C GLY A 165 -39.10 -9.95 -9.01
N LYS A 166 -37.94 -9.63 -9.61
CA LYS A 166 -37.43 -10.30 -10.81
C LYS A 166 -36.54 -11.47 -10.39
N SER A 167 -37.11 -12.68 -10.34
CA SER A 167 -36.38 -13.95 -10.31
C SER A 167 -36.29 -14.54 -11.71
#